data_AF-A0A9P7DXP0-F1
#
_entry.id   AF-A0A9P7DXP0-F1
#
_cell.length_a   1.000
_cell.length_b   1.000
_cell.length_c   1.000
_cell.angle_alpha   90.00
_cell.angle_beta   90.00
_cell.angle_gamma   90.00
#
_symmetry.space_group_name_H-M   'P 1'
#
loop_
_entity.id
_entity.type
_entity.pdbx_description
1 polymer ?
#
loop_
_entity_poly.entity_id
_entity_poly.type
_entity_poly.pdbx_seq_one_letter_code
_entity_poly.pdbx_strand_id
1 'polypeptide(L)' 'VEFQWHLSHQFLIALDLYLQIRWVVASLVAKSLRHNSPDWRLKHACPACTYMLTDENQLHFKILYTMDGNDLLKCIL' A
#
# COMPACT_ATOMS: atom_id res chain seq x y z
N VAL A 1 -17.95 -18.21 24.86
CA VAL A 1 -18.56 -16.90 24.56
C VAL A 1 -19.41 -17.08 23.32
N GLU A 2 -20.71 -16.81 23.39
CA GLU A 2 -21.58 -16.91 22.22
C GLU A 2 -21.32 -15.75 21.26
N PHE A 3 -21.31 -16.06 19.97
CA PHE A 3 -21.11 -15.08 18.92
C PHE A 3 -22.32 -14.15 18.82
N GLN A 4 -22.07 -12.84 18.91
CA GLN A 4 -23.10 -11.81 18.83
C GLN A 4 -23.08 -11.16 17.44
N TRP A 5 -24.02 -11.56 16.59
CA TRP A 5 -24.08 -11.11 15.18
C TRP A 5 -24.19 -9.58 15.06
N HIS A 6 -25.02 -8.95 15.89
CA HIS A 6 -25.24 -7.51 15.85
C HIS A 6 -23.97 -6.70 16.15
N LEU A 7 -23.13 -7.16 17.11
CA LEU A 7 -21.85 -6.50 17.42
C LEU A 7 -20.87 -6.60 16.25
N SER A 8 -20.82 -7.77 15.60
CA SER A 8 -19.95 -7.97 14.43
C SER A 8 -20.39 -7.11 13.25
N HIS A 9 -21.69 -6.99 13.02
CA HIS A 9 -22.23 -6.15 11.96
C HIS A 9 -21.96 -4.66 12.22
N GLN A 10 -22.18 -4.17 13.45
CA GLN A 10 -21.86 -2.80 13.84
C GLN A 10 -20.36 -2.50 13.71
N PHE A 11 -19.51 -3.46 14.11
CA PHE A 11 -18.06 -3.34 13.94
C PHE A 11 -17.65 -3.24 12.47
N LEU A 12 -18.19 -4.09 11.60
CA LEU A 12 -17.88 -4.05 10.17
C LEU A 12 -18.27 -2.71 9.55
N ILE A 13 -19.46 -2.18 9.87
CA ILE A 13 -19.89 -0.86 9.42
C ILE A 13 -18.91 0.24 9.87
N ALA A 14 -18.51 0.21 11.14
CA ALA A 14 -17.57 1.19 11.69
C ALA A 14 -16.18 1.09 11.05
N LEU A 15 -15.71 -0.14 10.80
CA LEU A 15 -14.43 -0.41 10.15
C LEU A 15 -14.44 0.08 8.69
N ASP A 16 -15.51 -0.21 7.94
CA ASP A 16 -15.66 0.25 6.56
C ASP A 16 -15.65 1.78 6.48
N LEU A 17 -16.38 2.45 7.37
CA LEU A 17 -16.39 3.91 7.45
C LEU A 17 -15.01 4.47 7.79
N TYR A 18 -14.31 3.88 8.76
CA TYR A 18 -12.95 4.27 9.13
C TYR A 18 -11.98 4.13 7.96
N LEU A 19 -12.04 3.00 7.25
CA LEU A 19 -11.21 2.77 6.08
C LEU A 19 -11.53 3.81 5.00
N GLN A 20 -12.79 4.02 4.66
CA GLN A 20 -13.19 5.02 3.67
C GLN A 20 -12.67 6.42 4.00
N ILE A 21 -12.78 6.86 5.26
CA ILE A 21 -12.23 8.14 5.71
C ILE A 21 -10.72 8.19 5.47
N ARG A 22 -9.99 7.14 5.86
CA ARG A 22 -8.54 7.07 5.63
C ARG A 22 -8.17 7.13 4.14
N TRP A 23 -8.89 6.40 3.30
CA TRP A 23 -8.69 6.41 1.84
C TRP A 23 -8.91 7.80 1.24
N VAL A 24 -10.00 8.47 1.65
CA VAL A 24 -10.30 9.83 1.20
C VAL A 24 -9.23 10.82 1.67
N VAL A 25 -8.84 10.78 2.94
CA VAL A 25 -7.77 11.64 3.47
C VAL A 25 -6.46 11.41 2.72
N ALA A 26 -6.05 10.16 2.51
CA ALA A 26 -4.86 9.84 1.76
C ALA A 26 -4.91 10.35 0.30
N SER A 27 -6.08 10.27 -0.34
CA SER A 27 -6.31 10.81 -1.69
C SER A 27 -6.20 12.34 -1.72
N LEU A 28 -6.76 13.04 -0.73
CA LEU A 28 -6.66 14.49 -0.62
C LEU A 28 -5.22 14.95 -0.41
N VAL A 29 -4.48 14.27 0.47
CA VAL A 29 -3.04 14.52 0.69
C VAL A 29 -2.23 14.23 -0.57
N ALA A 30 -2.51 13.13 -1.28
CA ALA A 30 -1.84 12.83 -2.53
C ALA A 30 -2.10 13.92 -3.58
N LYS A 31 -3.34 14.40 -3.70
CA LYS A 31 -3.67 15.51 -4.61
C LYS A 31 -2.99 16.82 -4.24
N SER A 32 -2.95 17.18 -2.95
CA SER A 32 -2.32 18.44 -2.50
C SER A 32 -0.81 18.44 -2.75
N LEU A 33 -0.17 17.28 -2.60
CA LEU A 33 1.24 17.08 -2.90
C LEU A 33 1.52 16.85 -4.39
N ARG A 34 0.50 16.80 -5.25
CA ARG A 34 0.61 16.46 -6.69
C ARG A 34 1.16 15.05 -6.94
N HIS A 35 0.91 14.15 -5.99
CA HIS A 35 1.29 12.73 -6.00
C HIS A 35 0.20 11.83 -6.60
N ASN A 36 -0.70 12.39 -7.42
CA ASN A 36 -1.89 11.71 -7.92
C ASN A 36 -1.75 11.15 -9.34
N SER A 37 -0.55 11.20 -9.94
CA SER A 37 -0.33 10.52 -11.22
C SER A 37 -0.31 9.00 -11.01
N PRO A 38 -0.84 8.20 -11.97
CA PRO A 38 -0.90 6.74 -11.84
C PRO A 38 0.46 6.08 -11.59
N ASP A 39 1.52 6.70 -12.09
CA ASP A 39 2.91 6.27 -12.02
C ASP A 39 3.73 7.01 -10.96
N TRP A 40 3.11 7.85 -10.12
CA TRP A 40 3.83 8.68 -9.15
C TRP A 40 4.67 7.83 -8.20
N ARG A 41 4.08 6.77 -7.64
CA ARG A 41 4.80 5.85 -6.74
C ARG A 41 5.97 5.16 -7.43
N LEU A 42 5.84 4.79 -8.70
CA LEU A 42 6.90 4.15 -9.47
C LEU A 42 8.05 5.12 -9.75
N LYS A 43 7.72 6.38 -10.10
CA LYS A 43 8.70 7.44 -10.37
C LYS A 43 9.43 7.94 -9.12
N HIS A 44 8.78 7.85 -7.96
CA HIS A 44 9.29 8.36 -6.69
C HIS A 44 9.57 7.27 -5.65
N ALA A 45 9.56 6.00 -6.06
CA ALA A 45 10.06 4.90 -5.26
C ALA A 45 11.55 5.14 -4.94
N CYS A 46 12.01 4.63 -3.79
CA CYS A 46 13.40 4.78 -3.36
C CYS A 46 14.35 4.31 -4.49
N PRO A 47 15.15 5.22 -5.10
CA PRO A 47 16.03 4.84 -6.19
C PRO A 47 17.02 3.76 -5.74
N ALA A 48 17.57 3.84 -4.53
CA ALA A 48 18.47 2.80 -4.03
C ALA A 48 17.83 1.40 -3.96
N CYS A 49 16.50 1.31 -3.87
CA CYS A 49 15.76 0.05 -3.83
C CYS A 49 15.32 -0.46 -5.21
N THR A 50 15.39 0.37 -6.27
CA THR A 50 14.86 0.06 -7.61
C THR A 50 15.81 0.38 -8.77
N TYR A 51 16.95 1.01 -8.49
CA TYR A 51 17.93 1.44 -9.47
C TYR A 51 18.72 0.23 -9.98
N MET A 52 18.78 0.08 -11.30
CA MET A 52 19.62 -0.91 -11.96
C MET A 52 20.77 -0.20 -12.66
N LEU A 53 21.99 -0.69 -12.43
CA LEU A 53 23.19 -0.20 -13.08
C LEU A 53 23.28 -0.76 -14.51
N THR A 54 23.58 0.09 -15.48
CA THR A 54 23.59 -0.24 -16.92
C THR A 54 24.71 -1.22 -17.31
N ASP A 55 25.81 -1.23 -16.55
CA ASP A 55 27.03 -2.00 -16.85
C ASP A 55 27.25 -3.17 -15.87
N GLU A 56 26.25 -3.51 -15.05
CA GLU A 56 26.30 -4.67 -14.17
C GLU A 56 25.61 -5.89 -14.79
N ASN A 57 26.08 -7.08 -14.43
CA ASN A 57 25.40 -8.31 -14.80
C ASN A 57 23.97 -8.30 -14.26
N GLN A 58 23.00 -8.65 -15.10
CA GLN A 58 21.60 -8.71 -14.69
C GLN A 58 21.44 -9.68 -13.53
N LEU A 59 20.94 -9.18 -12.40
CA LEU A 59 20.55 -10.01 -11.27
C LEU A 59 19.41 -10.94 -11.70
N HIS A 60 19.50 -12.22 -11.31
CA HIS A 60 18.42 -13.18 -11.49
C HIS A 60 17.12 -12.74 -10.80
N PHE A 61 17.24 -12.02 -9.68
CA PHE A 61 16.12 -11.43 -8.93
C PHE A 61 16.36 -9.94 -8.75
N LYS A 62 15.41 -9.11 -9.20
CA LYS A 62 15.55 -7.65 -9.23
C LYS A 62 15.18 -6.96 -7.92
N ILE A 63 14.43 -7.63 -7.05
CA ILE A 63 13.92 -7.07 -5.79
C ILE A 63 14.02 -8.16 -4.73
N LEU A 64 14.63 -7.83 -3.58
CA LEU A 64 14.55 -8.64 -2.37
C LEU A 64 13.39 -8.11 -1.53
N TYR A 65 12.34 -8.91 -1.41
CA TYR A 65 11.12 -8.52 -0.72
C TYR A 65 10.96 -9.32 0.57
N THR A 66 10.86 -8.63 1.70
CA THR A 66 10.59 -9.22 3.01
C THR A 66 9.16 -8.92 3.41
N MET A 67 8.39 -9.96 3.73
CA MET A 67 7.01 -9.83 4.15
C MET A 67 6.87 -10.14 5.64
N ASP A 68 6.20 -9.27 6.38
CA ASP A 68 5.52 -9.72 7.59
C ASP A 68 4.23 -10.47 7.19
N GLY A 69 3.62 -11.22 8.11
CA GLY A 69 2.46 -12.07 7.83
C GLY A 69 1.17 -11.34 7.42
N ASN A 70 1.23 -10.05 7.06
CA ASN A 70 0.07 -9.27 6.67
C ASN A 70 -0.13 -9.27 5.15
N ASP A 71 -1.11 -10.06 4.72
CA ASP A 71 -1.42 -10.28 3.30
C ASP A 71 -2.17 -9.12 2.63
N LEU A 72 -2.75 -8.21 3.42
CA LEU A 72 -3.63 -7.14 2.91
C LEU A 72 -2.88 -5.87 2.52
N LEU A 73 -1.61 -5.70 2.93
CA LEU A 73 -0.78 -4.54 2.59
C LEU A 73 0.34 -4.88 1.59
N LYS A 74 0.29 -6.06 0.98
CA LYS A 74 1.24 -6.51 -0.03
C LYS A 74 1.05 -5.72 -1.33
N CYS A 75 1.72 -4.58 -1.46
CA CYS A 75 1.91 -3.88 -2.73
C CYS A 75 3.38 -3.97 -3.13
N ILE A 76 3.69 -4.88 -4.06
CA ILE A 76 4.88 -4.75 -4.89
C ILE A 76 4.51 -3.75 -5.98
N LEU A 77 5.40 -2.76 -6.20
CA LEU A 77 5.25 -1.66 -7.17
C LEU A 77 4.61 -2.09 -8.49
#